data_AF-A0A1Y3N3M7-F1
#
_entry.id   AF-A0A1Y3N3M7-F1
#
_cell.length_a   1.000
_cell.length_b   1.000
_cell.length_c   1.000
_cell.angle_alpha   90.00
_cell.angle_beta   90.00
_cell.angle_gamma   90.00
#
_symmetry.space_group_name_H-M   'P 1'
#
loop_
_entity.id
_entity.type
_entity.pdbx_description
1 polymer ?
#
loop_
_entity_poly.entity_id
_entity_poly.type
_entity_poly.pdbx_seq_one_letter_code
_entity_poly.pdbx_strand_id
1 'polypeptide(L)'
;MKKFHNLYYIYILLFILYKIYIVNTKKVDINVEDVVNLENIITQTETGENIILTFNEKYYDMSNLSSKIINIYVNSNVTFSGLKDGTVFDFKNKNNGLMNISYLKNKKDILKFENIIFKNCYEDVNISKGYMFTVNLSTDEVFLMYENCTFIDNRYSLFGLNINFYKPLNPDYVRILKTSVTNDLGIANENIKIKFSYCNFKKDKGLFFIDLGRTEIDNCYFTEVDTLPYESSNKESSIFYALLPTTLILKNSFFENIKSELPLFVAYKIYTNKYIFVEDSLFSNTDVMFKGSRNKCEILNTKFENYVINKLLPGFIDTRLGYVNVTNTEFSNSKLMGGLFHEESTVYFQNITIKNISTNHKGLIYSLYNNLEINGLEATNITCYGESGDSSLILFDSNYVQKNLKLNDININNCHTNGPIIKIKGNSNDVYINKLNITNVKSYGPLLDNLSDNVNYKLII
;
A
#
# COMPACT_ATOMS: atom_id res chain seq x y z
N MET A 1 -3.07 9.01 49.95
CA MET A 1 -2.91 7.55 50.19
C MET A 1 -3.73 6.66 49.25
N LYS A 2 -5.05 6.84 49.08
CA LYS A 2 -5.88 5.97 48.20
C LYS A 2 -5.36 5.81 46.75
N LYS A 3 -4.80 6.85 46.11
CA LYS A 3 -4.23 6.77 44.76
C LYS A 3 -3.04 5.80 44.65
N PHE A 4 -2.18 5.71 45.68
CA PHE A 4 -1.04 4.80 45.68
C PHE A 4 -1.45 3.34 45.86
N HIS A 5 -2.57 3.09 46.55
CA HIS A 5 -3.08 1.74 46.76
C HIS A 5 -3.58 1.12 45.44
N ASN A 6 -4.27 1.90 44.61
CA ASN A 6 -4.70 1.44 43.27
C ASN A 6 -3.52 1.15 42.34
N LEU A 7 -2.47 1.97 42.40
CA LEU A 7 -1.26 1.76 41.60
C LEU A 7 -0.56 0.44 41.96
N TYR A 8 -0.52 0.10 43.25
CA TYR A 8 0.06 -1.17 43.73
C TYR A 8 -0.69 -2.41 43.20
N TYR A 9 -2.03 -2.40 43.22
CA TYR A 9 -2.81 -3.50 42.66
C TYR A 9 -2.64 -3.64 41.14
N ILE A 10 -2.50 -2.52 40.42
CA ILE A 10 -2.19 -2.53 38.99
C ILE A 10 -0.83 -3.21 38.75
N TYR A 11 0.20 -2.90 39.53
CA TYR A 11 1.51 -3.56 39.40
C TYR A 11 1.46 -5.06 39.72
N ILE A 12 0.72 -5.47 40.76
CA ILE A 12 0.52 -6.89 41.06
C ILE A 12 -0.18 -7.59 39.90
N LEU A 13 -1.26 -7.02 39.38
CA LEU A 13 -2.01 -7.59 38.27
C LEU A 13 -1.11 -7.74 37.03
N LEU A 14 -0.34 -6.70 36.69
CA LEU A 14 0.61 -6.74 35.58
C LEU A 14 1.69 -7.82 35.78
N PHE A 15 2.20 -7.98 37.01
CA PHE A 15 3.16 -9.02 37.34
C PHE A 15 2.57 -10.44 37.20
N ILE A 16 1.33 -10.65 37.68
CA ILE A 16 0.62 -11.93 37.55
C ILE A 16 0.38 -12.25 36.07
N LEU A 17 -0.12 -11.29 35.30
CA LEU A 17 -0.34 -11.46 33.86
C LEU A 17 0.97 -11.76 33.12
N TYR A 18 2.06 -11.08 33.48
CA TYR A 18 3.40 -11.35 32.94
C TYR A 18 3.90 -12.76 33.28
N LYS A 19 3.66 -13.23 34.51
CA LYS A 19 4.03 -14.59 34.93
C LYS A 19 3.21 -15.65 34.19
N ILE A 20 1.90 -15.47 34.05
CA ILE A 20 1.03 -16.38 33.27
C ILE A 20 1.53 -16.45 31.82
N TYR A 21 1.88 -15.30 31.24
CA TYR A 21 2.42 -15.24 29.88
C TYR A 21 3.75 -16.00 29.74
N ILE A 22 4.70 -15.81 30.67
CA ILE A 22 5.98 -16.52 30.65
C ILE A 22 5.80 -18.03 30.80
N VAL A 23 4.96 -18.46 31.74
CA VAL A 23 4.77 -19.89 32.04
C VAL A 23 4.23 -20.64 30.82
N ASN A 24 3.43 -19.98 29.98
CA ASN A 24 2.86 -20.57 28.76
C ASN A 24 3.73 -20.38 27.51
N THR A 25 5.00 -19.97 27.67
CA THR A 25 5.92 -19.73 26.54
C THR A 25 7.13 -20.64 26.61
N LYS A 26 7.25 -21.54 25.64
CA LYS A 26 8.40 -22.42 25.45
C LYS A 26 9.43 -21.75 24.56
N LYS A 27 10.66 -21.63 25.06
CA LYS A 27 11.79 -21.14 24.28
C LYS A 27 12.62 -22.30 23.78
N VAL A 28 13.04 -22.24 22.51
CA VAL A 28 13.91 -23.23 21.87
C VAL A 28 15.04 -22.50 21.18
N ASP A 29 16.27 -22.83 21.55
CA ASP A 29 17.47 -22.31 20.93
C ASP A 29 17.77 -23.10 19.65
N ILE A 30 18.03 -22.41 18.53
CA ILE A 30 18.28 -22.99 17.22
C ILE A 30 19.73 -22.72 16.81
N ASN A 31 20.53 -23.78 16.69
CA ASN A 31 21.90 -23.71 16.15
C ASN A 31 21.89 -23.98 14.64
N VAL A 32 23.05 -23.81 13.98
CA VAL A 32 23.16 -23.97 12.50
C VAL A 32 22.67 -25.35 12.04
N GLU A 33 23.04 -26.40 12.76
CA GLU A 33 22.66 -27.78 12.46
C GLU A 33 21.16 -28.08 12.63
N ASP A 34 20.49 -27.34 13.51
CA ASP A 34 19.08 -27.52 13.82
C ASP A 34 18.17 -27.03 12.69
N VAL A 35 18.65 -26.11 11.85
CA VAL A 35 17.84 -25.53 10.75
C VAL A 35 17.37 -26.58 9.76
N VAL A 36 18.14 -27.65 9.55
CA VAL A 36 17.74 -28.79 8.69
C VAL A 36 16.50 -29.52 9.24
N ASN A 37 16.26 -29.45 10.55
CA ASN A 37 15.16 -30.11 11.25
C ASN A 37 14.11 -29.12 11.77
N LEU A 38 14.08 -27.88 11.28
CA LEU A 38 13.23 -26.81 11.82
C LEU A 38 11.74 -27.16 11.84
N GLU A 39 11.24 -27.85 10.80
CA GLU A 39 9.86 -28.35 10.73
C GLU A 39 9.55 -29.37 11.86
N ASN A 40 10.49 -30.28 12.14
CA ASN A 40 10.34 -31.25 13.23
C ASN A 40 10.37 -30.56 14.60
N ILE A 41 11.21 -29.55 14.78
CA ILE A 41 11.31 -28.78 16.03
C ILE A 41 9.98 -28.06 16.32
N ILE A 42 9.37 -27.44 15.30
CA ILE A 42 8.08 -26.77 15.43
C ILE A 42 6.99 -27.79 15.79
N THR A 43 6.85 -28.86 15.00
CA THR A 43 5.78 -29.85 15.21
C THR A 43 5.87 -30.58 16.56
N GLN A 44 7.07 -30.87 17.05
CA GLN A 44 7.26 -31.54 18.36
C GLN A 44 7.02 -30.61 19.55
N THR A 45 7.03 -29.29 19.35
CA THR A 45 6.86 -28.31 20.42
C THR A 45 5.42 -27.81 20.54
N GLU A 46 4.55 -28.15 19.59
CA GLU A 46 3.13 -27.78 19.56
C GLU A 46 2.27 -28.57 20.55
N THR A 47 2.41 -28.30 21.85
CA THR A 47 1.51 -28.77 22.92
C THR A 47 0.37 -27.79 23.23
N GLY A 48 0.22 -26.73 22.41
CA GLY A 48 -0.72 -25.63 22.64
C GLY A 48 -0.13 -24.43 23.39
N GLU A 49 1.15 -24.49 23.76
CA GLU A 49 1.92 -23.38 24.34
C GLU A 49 2.43 -22.42 23.26
N ASN A 50 2.70 -21.16 23.63
CA ASN A 50 3.40 -20.23 22.73
C ASN A 50 4.85 -20.68 22.55
N ILE A 51 5.38 -20.57 21.34
CA ILE A 51 6.75 -21.01 21.02
C ILE A 51 7.58 -19.81 20.57
N ILE A 52 8.79 -19.69 21.12
CA ILE A 52 9.82 -18.75 20.63
C ILE A 52 11.04 -19.55 20.22
N LEU A 53 11.35 -19.51 18.91
CA LEU A 53 12.56 -20.07 18.32
C LEU A 53 13.63 -18.98 18.29
N THR A 54 14.69 -19.13 19.09
CA THR A 54 15.78 -18.15 19.23
C THR A 54 16.96 -18.59 18.37
N PHE A 55 17.28 -17.81 17.33
CA PHE A 55 18.39 -18.08 16.43
C PHE A 55 19.66 -17.41 16.97
N ASN A 56 20.51 -18.19 17.62
CA ASN A 56 21.66 -17.69 18.39
C ASN A 56 22.88 -17.35 17.52
N GLU A 57 22.87 -17.73 16.25
CA GLU A 57 23.96 -17.46 15.32
C GLU A 57 23.66 -16.24 14.45
N LYS A 58 24.71 -15.56 14.00
CA LYS A 58 24.58 -14.41 13.08
C LYS A 58 24.16 -14.82 11.68
N TYR A 59 24.37 -16.07 11.30
CA TYR A 59 24.27 -16.51 9.91
C TYR A 59 23.82 -17.96 9.80
N TYR A 60 22.82 -18.19 8.95
CA TYR A 60 22.29 -19.50 8.59
C TYR A 60 22.24 -19.63 7.07
N ASP A 61 22.85 -20.70 6.56
CA ASP A 61 22.83 -21.06 5.14
C ASP A 61 21.58 -21.86 4.81
N MET A 62 20.54 -21.18 4.32
CA MET A 62 19.27 -21.80 3.95
C MET A 62 19.39 -22.66 2.69
N SER A 63 20.45 -22.48 1.91
CA SER A 63 20.68 -23.19 0.65
C SER A 63 21.09 -24.66 0.82
N ASN A 64 21.43 -25.07 2.06
CA ASN A 64 21.79 -26.44 2.42
C ASN A 64 20.60 -27.28 2.89
N LEU A 65 19.41 -26.68 3.00
CA LEU A 65 18.20 -27.40 3.34
C LEU A 65 17.88 -28.45 2.27
N SER A 66 17.77 -29.71 2.69
CA SER A 66 17.44 -30.83 1.81
C SER A 66 16.04 -30.68 1.21
N SER A 67 15.10 -30.12 1.98
CA SER A 67 13.78 -29.76 1.49
C SER A 67 13.79 -28.39 0.82
N LYS A 68 13.08 -28.29 -0.31
CA LYS A 68 12.79 -27.00 -0.94
C LYS A 68 11.85 -26.15 -0.08
N ILE A 69 11.03 -26.78 0.74
CA ILE A 69 9.95 -26.14 1.51
C ILE A 69 10.00 -26.58 2.97
N ILE A 70 9.94 -25.63 3.90
CA ILE A 70 9.74 -25.85 5.33
C ILE A 70 8.26 -25.64 5.62
N ASN A 71 7.55 -26.67 6.10
CA ASN A 71 6.17 -26.48 6.52
C ASN A 71 6.12 -25.95 7.95
N ILE A 72 5.33 -24.90 8.16
CA ILE A 72 5.10 -24.29 9.47
C ILE A 72 3.61 -24.41 9.74
N TYR A 73 3.23 -25.25 10.70
CA TYR A 73 1.85 -25.35 11.15
C TYR A 73 1.63 -24.37 12.31
N VAL A 74 0.64 -23.50 12.21
CA VAL A 74 0.37 -22.50 13.26
C VAL A 74 -0.81 -22.98 14.10
N ASN A 75 -0.50 -23.57 15.26
CA ASN A 75 -1.47 -24.09 16.23
C ASN A 75 -1.49 -23.32 17.57
N SER A 76 -0.54 -22.39 17.73
CA SER A 76 -0.36 -21.44 18.83
C SER A 76 0.47 -20.25 18.32
N ASN A 77 0.75 -19.24 19.16
CA ASN A 77 1.65 -18.17 18.76
C ASN A 77 3.07 -18.72 18.56
N VAL A 78 3.68 -18.42 17.41
CA VAL A 78 5.05 -18.83 17.08
C VAL A 78 5.87 -17.59 16.73
N THR A 79 7.02 -17.42 17.38
CA THR A 79 7.96 -16.33 17.09
C THR A 79 9.31 -16.88 16.66
N PHE A 80 9.78 -16.44 15.49
CA PHE A 80 11.14 -16.63 15.00
C PHE A 80 11.95 -15.39 15.38
N SER A 81 12.88 -15.52 16.31
CA SER A 81 13.61 -14.40 16.92
C SER A 81 15.09 -14.49 16.60
N GLY A 82 15.58 -13.53 15.81
CA GLY A 82 17.00 -13.35 15.52
C GLY A 82 17.73 -12.48 16.55
N LEU A 83 19.05 -12.38 16.40
CA LEU A 83 19.89 -11.48 17.17
C LEU A 83 19.49 -10.02 16.93
N LYS A 84 19.70 -9.14 17.91
CA LYS A 84 19.33 -7.72 17.84
C LYS A 84 19.90 -6.98 16.63
N ASP A 85 21.12 -7.32 16.22
CA ASP A 85 21.80 -6.73 15.06
C ASP A 85 21.41 -7.41 13.72
N GLY A 86 20.45 -8.33 13.77
CA GLY A 86 19.98 -9.14 12.65
C GLY A 86 20.64 -10.51 12.59
N THR A 87 19.82 -11.55 12.44
CA THR A 87 20.26 -12.89 12.04
C THR A 87 20.04 -13.07 10.54
N VAL A 88 21.08 -13.48 9.80
CA VAL A 88 21.01 -13.62 8.34
C VAL A 88 20.52 -15.01 7.94
N PHE A 89 19.43 -15.07 7.20
CA PHE A 89 18.97 -16.23 6.44
C PHE A 89 19.35 -16.02 4.97
N ASP A 90 20.46 -16.65 4.55
CA ASP A 90 21.01 -16.52 3.21
C ASP A 90 20.61 -17.73 2.34
N PHE A 91 19.86 -17.46 1.29
CA PHE A 91 19.38 -18.48 0.35
C PHE A 91 20.39 -18.77 -0.77
N LYS A 92 21.50 -18.02 -0.86
CA LYS A 92 22.57 -18.16 -1.86
C LYS A 92 22.07 -18.34 -3.30
N ASN A 93 21.07 -17.56 -3.68
CA ASN A 93 20.43 -17.58 -5.00
C ASN A 93 19.74 -18.92 -5.32
N LYS A 94 19.34 -19.68 -4.30
CA LYS A 94 18.52 -20.88 -4.44
C LYS A 94 17.12 -20.61 -3.90
N ASN A 95 16.26 -21.61 -4.11
CA ASN A 95 14.89 -21.64 -3.61
C ASN A 95 14.66 -22.76 -2.57
N ASN A 96 15.73 -23.19 -1.90
CA ASN A 96 15.62 -24.10 -0.78
C ASN A 96 15.15 -23.34 0.46
N GLY A 97 14.39 -23.97 1.34
CA GLY A 97 13.93 -23.33 2.57
C GLY A 97 12.80 -22.31 2.41
N LEU A 98 12.03 -22.34 1.33
CA LEU A 98 10.81 -21.53 1.24
C LEU A 98 9.85 -21.95 2.36
N MET A 99 9.11 -21.01 2.93
CA MET A 99 8.27 -21.27 4.09
C MET A 99 6.81 -21.45 3.67
N ASN A 100 6.25 -22.60 4.00
CA ASN A 100 4.85 -22.92 3.75
C ASN A 100 4.07 -22.91 5.06
N ILE A 101 3.43 -21.78 5.34
CA ILE A 101 2.73 -21.50 6.59
C ILE A 101 1.28 -21.97 6.46
N SER A 102 0.81 -22.80 7.39
CA SER A 102 -0.56 -23.33 7.38
C SER A 102 -1.24 -23.07 8.72
N TYR A 103 -2.30 -22.27 8.70
CA TYR A 103 -3.17 -22.08 9.87
C TYR A 103 -4.25 -23.17 9.84
N LEU A 104 -4.25 -24.05 10.86
CA LEU A 104 -5.12 -25.23 10.91
C LEU A 104 -6.39 -25.03 11.76
N LYS A 105 -6.41 -24.02 12.64
CA LYS A 105 -7.52 -23.77 13.58
C LYS A 105 -7.88 -22.29 13.60
N ASN A 106 -9.17 -21.99 13.71
CA ASN A 106 -9.67 -20.62 13.91
C ASN A 106 -9.30 -20.14 15.31
N LYS A 107 -8.07 -19.67 15.45
CA LYS A 107 -7.53 -19.02 16.63
C LYS A 107 -6.75 -17.83 16.13
N LYS A 108 -6.83 -16.70 16.85
CA LYS A 108 -6.08 -15.46 16.57
C LYS A 108 -4.58 -15.60 16.85
N ASP A 109 -4.02 -16.76 16.53
CA ASP A 109 -2.64 -17.09 16.76
C ASP A 109 -1.77 -16.27 15.81
N ILE A 110 -0.65 -15.80 16.34
CA ILE A 110 0.27 -14.90 15.66
C ILE A 110 1.51 -15.70 15.26
N LEU A 111 1.84 -15.64 13.98
CA LEU A 111 3.17 -16.00 13.50
C LEU A 111 3.99 -14.72 13.36
N LYS A 112 5.11 -14.64 14.07
CA LYS A 112 5.98 -13.47 14.11
C LYS A 112 7.40 -13.82 13.67
N PHE A 113 8.00 -12.97 12.84
CA PHE A 113 9.43 -12.94 12.56
C PHE A 113 10.00 -11.63 13.10
N GLU A 114 11.07 -11.68 13.88
CA GLU A 114 11.73 -10.49 14.41
C GLU A 114 13.25 -10.54 14.30
N ASN A 115 13.85 -9.40 13.90
CA ASN A 115 15.30 -9.24 13.75
C ASN A 115 15.95 -10.26 12.79
N ILE A 116 15.28 -10.58 11.67
CA ILE A 116 15.80 -11.51 10.65
C ILE A 116 16.07 -10.77 9.34
N ILE A 117 17.21 -11.10 8.73
CA ILE A 117 17.62 -10.61 7.41
C ILE A 117 17.43 -11.74 6.40
N PHE A 118 16.43 -11.64 5.52
CA PHE A 118 16.19 -12.57 4.42
C PHE A 118 16.87 -12.06 3.15
N LYS A 119 17.81 -12.81 2.59
CA LYS A 119 18.52 -12.34 1.38
C LYS A 119 18.80 -13.43 0.36
N ASN A 120 18.95 -12.99 -0.89
CA ASN A 120 19.39 -13.81 -2.02
C ASN A 120 18.44 -14.99 -2.35
N CYS A 121 17.12 -14.86 -2.15
CA CYS A 121 16.17 -15.90 -2.54
C CYS A 121 15.72 -15.73 -4.00
N TYR A 122 16.09 -16.67 -4.88
CA TYR A 122 15.96 -16.51 -6.34
C TYR A 122 15.08 -17.62 -6.94
N GLU A 123 14.31 -17.26 -7.97
CA GLU A 123 13.51 -18.19 -8.75
C GLU A 123 14.38 -19.10 -9.61
N ASP A 124 14.17 -20.42 -9.46
CA ASP A 124 14.64 -21.39 -10.44
C ASP A 124 13.79 -21.17 -11.69
N VAL A 125 14.45 -20.85 -12.81
CA VAL A 125 13.83 -20.53 -14.10
C VAL A 125 12.81 -21.60 -14.55
N ASN A 126 12.95 -22.83 -14.05
CA ASN A 126 12.09 -23.95 -14.41
C ASN A 126 10.84 -24.13 -13.51
N ILE A 127 10.75 -23.43 -12.38
CA ILE A 127 9.65 -23.59 -11.43
C ILE A 127 8.75 -22.37 -11.53
N SER A 128 7.61 -22.54 -12.19
CA SER A 128 6.62 -21.49 -12.30
C SER A 128 6.03 -21.18 -10.91
N LYS A 129 6.28 -19.97 -10.39
CA LYS A 129 5.48 -19.31 -9.35
C LYS A 129 5.67 -19.87 -7.93
N GLY A 130 6.88 -19.72 -7.41
CA GLY A 130 7.13 -19.80 -5.96
C GLY A 130 6.92 -18.47 -5.25
N TYR A 131 6.74 -18.53 -3.93
CA TYR A 131 6.83 -17.39 -3.02
C TYR A 131 7.79 -17.75 -1.88
N MET A 132 8.52 -16.77 -1.33
CA MET A 132 9.35 -17.02 -0.14
C MET A 132 8.50 -17.50 1.03
N PHE A 133 7.35 -16.88 1.23
CA PHE A 133 6.32 -17.27 2.19
C PHE A 133 5.03 -17.58 1.42
N THR A 134 4.62 -18.84 1.47
CA THR A 134 3.30 -19.28 1.04
C THR A 134 2.43 -19.46 2.27
N VAL A 135 1.33 -18.71 2.37
CA VAL A 135 0.40 -18.82 3.51
C VAL A 135 -0.85 -19.55 3.03
N ASN A 136 -1.09 -20.76 3.54
CA ASN A 136 -2.30 -21.53 3.30
C ASN A 136 -3.31 -21.29 4.41
N LEU A 137 -4.49 -20.83 4.01
CA LEU A 137 -5.59 -20.56 4.91
C LEU A 137 -6.61 -21.67 4.83
N SER A 138 -6.83 -22.34 5.96
CA SER A 138 -8.02 -23.16 6.21
C SER A 138 -8.95 -22.51 7.25
N THR A 139 -8.60 -21.29 7.68
CA THR A 139 -9.18 -20.56 8.80
C THR A 139 -9.52 -19.14 8.38
N ASP A 140 -10.44 -18.51 9.11
CA ASP A 140 -10.83 -17.13 8.80
C ASP A 140 -9.86 -16.13 9.41
N GLU A 141 -9.27 -16.43 10.58
CA GLU A 141 -8.41 -15.52 11.34
C GLU A 141 -6.92 -15.88 11.17
N VAL A 142 -6.13 -14.93 10.66
CA VAL A 142 -4.68 -15.06 10.45
C VAL A 142 -3.96 -13.77 10.78
N PHE A 143 -2.92 -13.89 11.59
CA PHE A 143 -2.07 -12.78 11.99
C PHE A 143 -0.61 -13.13 11.72
N LEU A 144 -0.03 -12.46 10.72
CA LEU A 144 1.37 -12.61 10.34
C LEU A 144 2.09 -11.28 10.55
N MET A 145 3.20 -11.30 11.28
CA MET A 145 3.91 -10.09 11.68
C MET A 145 5.41 -10.20 11.38
N TYR A 146 5.96 -9.12 10.82
CA TYR A 146 7.39 -8.92 10.60
C TYR A 146 7.83 -7.67 11.34
N GLU A 147 8.78 -7.79 12.25
CA GLU A 147 9.25 -6.67 13.08
C GLU A 147 10.77 -6.55 13.02
N ASN A 148 11.27 -5.37 12.61
CA ASN A 148 12.71 -5.15 12.44
C ASN A 148 13.37 -6.18 11.50
N CYS A 149 12.65 -6.61 10.47
CA CYS A 149 13.16 -7.55 9.47
C CYS A 149 13.73 -6.80 8.27
N THR A 150 14.69 -7.40 7.58
CA THR A 150 15.30 -6.81 6.38
C THR A 150 15.26 -7.82 5.24
N PHE A 151 14.79 -7.38 4.08
CA PHE A 151 14.71 -8.14 2.83
C PHE A 151 15.70 -7.52 1.84
N ILE A 152 16.64 -8.32 1.32
CA ILE A 152 17.71 -7.83 0.44
C ILE A 152 17.91 -8.75 -0.76
N ASP A 153 17.87 -8.16 -1.96
CA ASP A 153 18.19 -8.84 -3.22
C ASP A 153 17.39 -10.15 -3.40
N ASN A 154 16.11 -10.16 -3.00
CA ASN A 154 15.25 -11.30 -3.26
C ASN A 154 14.59 -11.14 -4.62
N ARG A 155 14.75 -12.16 -5.48
CA ARG A 155 14.11 -12.20 -6.81
C ARG A 155 12.85 -13.05 -6.84
N TYR A 156 12.48 -13.67 -5.73
CA TYR A 156 11.15 -14.25 -5.56
C TYR A 156 10.16 -13.21 -5.05
N SER A 157 8.89 -13.35 -5.45
CA SER A 157 7.81 -12.71 -4.70
C SER A 157 7.89 -13.15 -3.24
N LEU A 158 7.96 -12.18 -2.32
CA LEU A 158 8.10 -12.52 -0.90
C LEU A 158 6.86 -13.25 -0.40
N PHE A 159 5.67 -12.80 -0.76
CA PHE A 159 4.42 -13.30 -0.20
C PHE A 159 3.43 -13.78 -1.25
N GLY A 160 2.90 -14.97 -1.03
CA GLY A 160 1.74 -15.50 -1.72
C GLY A 160 0.74 -16.06 -0.73
N LEU A 161 -0.52 -15.68 -0.92
CA LEU A 161 -1.62 -16.19 -0.13
C LEU A 161 -2.40 -17.24 -0.93
N ASN A 162 -2.57 -18.43 -0.36
CA ASN A 162 -3.40 -19.48 -0.91
C ASN A 162 -4.58 -19.72 0.03
N ILE A 163 -5.78 -19.42 -0.46
CA ILE A 163 -6.98 -19.45 0.34
C ILE A 163 -7.80 -20.68 -0.05
N ASN A 164 -7.81 -21.68 0.84
CA ASN A 164 -8.58 -22.91 0.67
C ASN A 164 -9.77 -22.91 1.63
N PHE A 165 -10.79 -22.08 1.36
CA PHE A 165 -12.03 -22.12 2.13
C PHE A 165 -12.81 -23.41 1.82
N TYR A 166 -13.07 -24.21 2.86
CA TYR A 166 -13.85 -25.46 2.74
C TYR A 166 -15.28 -25.37 3.28
N LYS A 167 -15.65 -24.32 4.02
CA LYS A 167 -17.01 -24.21 4.55
C LYS A 167 -17.92 -23.47 3.56
N PRO A 168 -18.87 -24.16 2.91
CA PRO A 168 -20.00 -23.46 2.31
C PRO A 168 -20.75 -22.75 3.44
N LEU A 169 -20.87 -21.42 3.35
CA LEU A 169 -21.66 -20.62 4.29
C LEU A 169 -23.16 -20.98 4.24
N ASN A 170 -23.59 -21.75 3.23
CA ASN A 170 -24.94 -22.26 3.12
C ASN A 170 -24.95 -23.59 2.33
N PRO A 171 -25.46 -24.71 2.89
CA PRO A 171 -25.46 -26.01 2.21
C PRO A 171 -26.35 -26.05 0.94
N ASP A 172 -27.24 -25.08 0.75
CA ASP A 172 -28.21 -25.08 -0.35
C ASP A 172 -27.70 -24.46 -1.68
N TYR A 173 -26.48 -23.91 -1.70
CA TYR A 173 -25.91 -23.34 -2.93
C TYR A 173 -24.84 -24.27 -3.53
N VAL A 174 -25.21 -24.92 -4.64
CA VAL A 174 -24.33 -25.78 -5.44
C VAL A 174 -23.17 -24.99 -6.04
N ARG A 175 -21.97 -25.54 -5.87
CA ARG A 175 -20.64 -25.00 -6.15
C ARG A 175 -20.29 -25.05 -7.64
N ILE A 176 -19.78 -23.94 -8.19
CA ILE A 176 -18.78 -23.97 -9.26
C ILE A 176 -17.57 -23.17 -8.77
N LEU A 177 -16.50 -23.85 -8.37
CA LEU A 177 -15.20 -23.23 -8.14
C LEU A 177 -14.44 -23.19 -9.47
N LYS A 178 -14.59 -22.06 -10.16
CA LYS A 178 -13.51 -21.37 -10.89
C LYS A 178 -14.00 -19.93 -11.07
N THR A 179 -13.54 -19.03 -10.20
CA THR A 179 -13.69 -17.57 -10.32
C THR A 179 -15.10 -17.06 -10.65
N SER A 180 -16.03 -17.11 -9.69
CA SER A 180 -17.22 -16.25 -9.71
C SER A 180 -17.43 -15.67 -8.31
N VAL A 181 -16.96 -14.44 -8.13
CA VAL A 181 -17.06 -13.60 -6.93
C VAL A 181 -18.54 -13.28 -6.69
N THR A 182 -19.17 -13.92 -5.70
CA THR A 182 -20.49 -13.53 -5.18
C THR A 182 -20.33 -12.61 -3.97
N ASN A 183 -21.35 -11.77 -3.70
CA ASN A 183 -21.30 -10.56 -2.87
C ASN A 183 -20.98 -10.74 -1.36
N ASP A 184 -20.80 -11.96 -0.85
CA ASP A 184 -20.57 -12.22 0.59
C ASP A 184 -19.08 -12.22 1.02
N LEU A 185 -18.16 -11.81 0.13
CA LEU A 185 -16.71 -11.69 0.40
C LEU A 185 -16.33 -10.57 1.39
N GLY A 186 -17.27 -9.76 1.85
CA GLY A 186 -16.99 -8.64 2.75
C GLY A 186 -16.47 -9.06 4.15
N ILE A 187 -16.96 -10.18 4.68
CA ILE A 187 -16.75 -10.58 6.08
C ILE A 187 -15.40 -11.30 6.30
N ALA A 188 -14.94 -12.12 5.35
CA ALA A 188 -13.67 -12.85 5.48
C ALA A 188 -12.43 -11.93 5.49
N ASN A 189 -12.60 -10.68 5.06
CA ASN A 189 -11.53 -9.78 4.66
C ASN A 189 -10.87 -9.03 5.84
N GLU A 190 -11.53 -8.90 6.99
CA GLU A 190 -10.91 -8.24 8.16
C GLU A 190 -10.06 -9.16 9.02
N ASN A 191 -10.18 -10.47 8.80
CA ASN A 191 -9.60 -11.48 9.68
C ASN A 191 -8.20 -11.93 9.24
N ILE A 192 -7.80 -11.64 7.99
CA ILE A 192 -6.44 -11.87 7.49
C ILE A 192 -5.66 -10.56 7.65
N LYS A 193 -4.71 -10.54 8.59
CA LYS A 193 -3.87 -9.37 8.87
C LYS A 193 -2.40 -9.70 8.69
N ILE A 194 -1.75 -8.98 7.79
CA ILE A 194 -0.30 -9.04 7.57
C ILE A 194 0.28 -7.68 7.96
N LYS A 195 1.23 -7.66 8.91
CA LYS A 195 1.86 -6.44 9.40
C LYS A 195 3.37 -6.47 9.20
N PHE A 196 3.90 -5.39 8.64
CA PHE A 196 5.33 -5.08 8.60
C PHE A 196 5.60 -3.84 9.46
N SER A 197 6.55 -3.94 10.37
CA SER A 197 6.91 -2.85 11.28
C SER A 197 8.42 -2.71 11.36
N TYR A 198 8.93 -1.50 11.11
CA TYR A 198 10.37 -1.23 11.13
C TYR A 198 11.17 -2.10 10.14
N CYS A 199 10.56 -2.47 9.01
CA CYS A 199 11.20 -3.36 8.03
C CYS A 199 11.91 -2.59 6.92
N ASN A 200 12.98 -3.17 6.39
CA ASN A 200 13.72 -2.65 5.24
C ASN A 200 13.58 -3.58 4.04
N PHE A 201 13.30 -3.03 2.85
CA PHE A 201 13.22 -3.75 1.58
C PHE A 201 14.18 -3.11 0.59
N LYS A 202 15.15 -3.88 0.09
CA LYS A 202 16.24 -3.33 -0.72
C LYS A 202 16.58 -4.24 -1.89
N LYS A 203 16.49 -3.71 -3.11
CA LYS A 203 16.83 -4.45 -4.34
C LYS A 203 16.00 -5.73 -4.54
N ASP A 204 14.86 -5.82 -3.88
CA ASP A 204 13.94 -6.93 -4.03
C ASP A 204 13.12 -6.77 -5.32
N LYS A 205 12.61 -7.88 -5.86
CA LYS A 205 11.76 -7.89 -7.06
C LYS A 205 10.38 -8.46 -6.76
N GLY A 206 9.35 -7.62 -6.87
CA GLY A 206 7.96 -7.99 -6.59
C GLY A 206 7.76 -8.41 -5.14
N LEU A 207 7.03 -7.65 -4.32
CA LEU A 207 6.96 -7.96 -2.88
C LEU A 207 5.72 -8.76 -2.49
N PHE A 208 4.54 -8.19 -2.69
CA PHE A 208 3.31 -8.67 -2.06
C PHE A 208 2.25 -9.02 -3.10
N PHE A 209 1.81 -10.28 -3.11
CA PHE A 209 0.57 -10.71 -3.76
C PHE A 209 -0.42 -11.12 -2.67
N ILE A 210 -1.27 -10.18 -2.27
CA ILE A 210 -2.19 -10.36 -1.13
C ILE A 210 -3.59 -10.01 -1.59
N ASP A 211 -4.35 -11.06 -1.90
CA ASP A 211 -5.78 -10.98 -2.16
C ASP A 211 -6.54 -11.25 -0.87
N LEU A 212 -7.52 -10.39 -0.53
CA LEU A 212 -8.32 -10.51 0.70
C LEU A 212 -7.47 -10.36 1.97
N GLY A 213 -7.69 -9.27 2.68
CA GLY A 213 -7.09 -9.03 3.98
C GLY A 213 -6.85 -7.56 4.27
N ARG A 214 -6.05 -7.35 5.30
CA ARG A 214 -5.52 -6.06 5.72
C ARG A 214 -4.00 -6.16 5.78
N THR A 215 -3.34 -5.41 4.91
CA THR A 215 -1.89 -5.25 4.93
C THR A 215 -1.52 -3.92 5.58
N GLU A 216 -0.72 -3.96 6.64
CA GLU A 216 -0.20 -2.79 7.34
C GLU A 216 1.31 -2.70 7.16
N ILE A 217 1.79 -1.56 6.67
CA ILE A 217 3.20 -1.23 6.50
C ILE A 217 3.45 0.03 7.33
N ASP A 218 4.25 -0.09 8.38
CA ASP A 218 4.43 0.95 9.39
C ASP A 218 5.90 1.14 9.73
N ASN A 219 6.42 2.37 9.62
CA ASN A 219 7.84 2.68 9.85
C ASN A 219 8.80 1.87 8.96
N CYS A 220 8.40 1.57 7.71
CA CYS A 220 9.21 0.76 6.80
C CYS A 220 9.96 1.62 5.77
N TYR A 221 11.03 1.07 5.21
CA TYR A 221 11.84 1.70 4.17
C TYR A 221 11.98 0.78 2.96
N PHE A 222 11.68 1.32 1.78
CA PHE A 222 11.72 0.63 0.49
C PHE A 222 12.66 1.37 -0.45
N THR A 223 13.66 0.68 -0.99
CA THR A 223 14.60 1.28 -1.94
C THR A 223 15.02 0.32 -3.04
N GLU A 224 15.15 0.84 -4.25
CA GLU A 224 15.60 0.08 -5.43
C GLU A 224 14.77 -1.20 -5.68
N VAL A 225 13.50 -1.20 -5.28
CA VAL A 225 12.59 -2.32 -5.53
C VAL A 225 12.24 -2.33 -7.02
N ASP A 226 12.28 -3.49 -7.63
CA ASP A 226 11.98 -3.65 -9.06
C ASP A 226 10.76 -4.54 -9.25
N THR A 227 10.22 -4.50 -10.46
CA THR A 227 9.21 -5.46 -10.91
C THR A 227 9.86 -6.80 -11.22
N LEU A 228 9.07 -7.88 -11.13
CA LEU A 228 9.47 -9.16 -11.70
C LEU A 228 9.25 -9.10 -13.21
N PRO A 229 10.31 -9.20 -14.04
CA PRO A 229 10.13 -9.34 -15.48
C PRO A 229 9.54 -10.73 -15.72
N TYR A 230 8.24 -10.83 -16.00
CA TYR A 230 7.65 -12.13 -16.36
C TYR A 230 6.70 -12.03 -17.54
N GLU A 231 7.07 -12.71 -18.62
CA GLU A 231 6.41 -12.75 -19.92
C GLU A 231 5.06 -13.51 -19.94
N SER A 232 4.56 -13.99 -18.80
CA SER A 232 3.35 -14.85 -18.77
C SER A 232 2.44 -14.71 -17.54
N SER A 233 2.71 -13.77 -16.62
CA SER A 233 1.83 -13.55 -15.47
C SER A 233 1.31 -12.13 -15.47
N ASN A 234 -0.01 -11.97 -15.37
CA ASN A 234 -0.76 -10.71 -15.26
C ASN A 234 -0.43 -9.88 -13.99
N LYS A 235 0.82 -9.88 -13.53
CA LYS A 235 1.26 -9.08 -12.37
C LYS A 235 1.51 -7.66 -12.87
N GLU A 236 0.76 -6.70 -12.32
CA GLU A 236 0.80 -5.30 -12.76
C GLU A 236 1.45 -4.37 -11.73
N SER A 237 2.27 -4.87 -10.79
CA SER A 237 2.84 -4.04 -9.73
C SER A 237 4.26 -4.43 -9.30
N SER A 238 5.03 -3.47 -8.77
CA SER A 238 6.35 -3.68 -8.17
C SER A 238 6.31 -4.03 -6.67
N ILE A 239 5.42 -3.43 -5.88
CA ILE A 239 5.38 -3.65 -4.43
C ILE A 239 4.16 -4.47 -4.03
N PHE A 240 2.95 -4.03 -4.38
CA PHE A 240 1.72 -4.64 -3.85
C PHE A 240 0.71 -4.89 -4.95
N TYR A 241 0.18 -6.10 -5.01
CA TYR A 241 -0.82 -6.47 -5.98
C TYR A 241 -1.98 -7.21 -5.33
N ALA A 242 -3.20 -6.73 -5.59
CA ALA A 242 -4.46 -7.35 -5.19
C ALA A 242 -5.51 -7.26 -6.32
N LEU A 243 -6.13 -8.39 -6.65
CA LEU A 243 -7.28 -8.55 -7.54
C LEU A 243 -8.61 -8.53 -6.78
N LEU A 244 -8.59 -8.92 -5.50
CA LEU A 244 -9.76 -8.97 -4.64
C LEU A 244 -9.77 -7.78 -3.65
N PRO A 245 -10.94 -7.42 -3.11
CA PRO A 245 -11.05 -6.31 -2.16
C PRO A 245 -10.03 -6.51 -1.02
N THR A 246 -9.23 -5.50 -0.74
CA THR A 246 -8.15 -5.57 0.26
C THR A 246 -7.96 -4.19 0.89
N THR A 247 -7.63 -4.14 2.17
CA THR A 247 -7.24 -2.89 2.85
C THR A 247 -5.72 -2.79 2.88
N LEU A 248 -5.19 -1.66 2.43
CA LEU A 248 -3.76 -1.35 2.50
C LEU A 248 -3.56 -0.09 3.34
N ILE A 249 -2.71 -0.18 4.36
CA ILE A 249 -2.39 0.91 5.27
C ILE A 249 -0.89 1.13 5.26
N LEU A 250 -0.46 2.31 4.85
CA LEU A 250 0.92 2.76 4.81
C LEU A 250 1.08 3.91 5.80
N LYS A 251 1.99 3.77 6.78
CA LYS A 251 2.25 4.79 7.80
C LYS A 251 3.74 4.98 8.00
N ASN A 252 4.17 6.22 8.23
CA ASN A 252 5.54 6.54 8.65
C ASN A 252 6.62 5.93 7.74
N SER A 253 6.32 5.73 6.45
CA SER A 253 7.14 4.89 5.58
C SER A 253 7.79 5.69 4.46
N PHE A 254 8.94 5.20 4.01
CA PHE A 254 9.79 5.86 3.03
C PHE A 254 9.93 4.96 1.81
N PHE A 255 9.63 5.50 0.63
CA PHE A 255 9.75 4.83 -0.65
C PHE A 255 10.65 5.68 -1.54
N GLU A 256 11.84 5.17 -1.89
CA GLU A 256 12.79 5.93 -2.68
C GLU A 256 13.49 5.15 -3.78
N ASN A 257 13.82 5.83 -4.88
CA ASN A 257 14.60 5.25 -5.97
C ASN A 257 13.96 3.97 -6.57
N ILE A 258 12.63 3.94 -6.63
CA ILE A 258 11.85 2.80 -7.12
C ILE A 258 11.44 3.08 -8.56
N LYS A 259 12.25 2.60 -9.51
CA LYS A 259 11.99 2.72 -10.94
C LYS A 259 11.30 1.45 -11.42
N SER A 260 10.06 1.59 -11.84
CA SER A 260 9.18 0.49 -12.20
C SER A 260 8.36 0.88 -13.42
N GLU A 261 8.31 0.01 -14.42
CA GLU A 261 7.40 0.23 -15.54
C GLU A 261 5.93 0.13 -15.13
N LEU A 262 5.67 -0.46 -13.96
CA LEU A 262 4.36 -0.71 -13.39
C LEU A 262 4.10 0.19 -12.16
N PRO A 263 2.83 0.43 -11.79
CA PRO A 263 2.51 1.12 -10.55
C PRO A 263 3.09 0.43 -9.31
N LEU A 264 3.46 1.20 -8.29
CA LEU A 264 3.98 0.65 -7.04
C LEU A 264 2.98 -0.26 -6.33
N PHE A 265 1.70 0.11 -6.41
CA PHE A 265 0.61 -0.60 -5.77
C PHE A 265 -0.55 -0.74 -6.77
N VAL A 266 -1.08 -1.94 -6.89
CA VAL A 266 -2.26 -2.23 -7.70
C VAL A 266 -3.31 -2.91 -6.84
N ALA A 267 -4.51 -2.32 -6.80
CA ALA A 267 -5.65 -2.87 -6.09
C ALA A 267 -6.90 -2.74 -6.96
N TYR A 268 -7.37 -3.85 -7.51
CA TYR A 268 -8.57 -3.88 -8.35
C TYR A 268 -9.84 -4.14 -7.53
N LYS A 269 -10.88 -3.35 -7.83
CA LYS A 269 -12.29 -3.68 -7.56
C LYS A 269 -12.63 -3.87 -6.07
N ILE A 270 -12.53 -2.80 -5.29
CA ILE A 270 -13.07 -2.73 -3.92
C ILE A 270 -14.59 -2.46 -3.99
N TYR A 271 -15.41 -3.50 -4.04
CA TYR A 271 -16.81 -3.34 -3.66
C TYR A 271 -16.89 -3.40 -2.14
N THR A 272 -17.43 -2.34 -1.50
CA THR A 272 -17.65 -2.18 -0.05
C THR A 272 -16.42 -1.76 0.76
N ASN A 273 -16.51 -0.60 1.45
CA ASN A 273 -15.75 -0.08 2.60
C ASN A 273 -14.22 -0.28 2.73
N LYS A 274 -13.51 -0.92 1.80
CA LYS A 274 -12.04 -1.04 1.85
C LYS A 274 -11.40 0.23 1.33
N TYR A 275 -10.24 0.54 1.87
CA TYR A 275 -9.59 1.81 1.67
C TYR A 275 -8.07 1.60 1.60
N ILE A 276 -7.45 2.38 0.73
CA ILE A 276 -6.02 2.63 0.74
C ILE A 276 -5.82 3.82 1.65
N PHE A 277 -4.98 3.66 2.67
CA PHE A 277 -4.67 4.71 3.64
C PHE A 277 -3.18 4.96 3.64
N VAL A 278 -2.79 6.22 3.47
CA VAL A 278 -1.40 6.65 3.48
C VAL A 278 -1.27 7.83 4.43
N GLU A 279 -0.37 7.74 5.40
CA GLU A 279 -0.17 8.75 6.42
C GLU A 279 1.31 8.92 6.73
N ASP A 280 1.73 10.17 6.95
CA ASP A 280 3.07 10.54 7.42
C ASP A 280 4.20 9.86 6.62
N SER A 281 4.04 9.74 5.30
CA SER A 281 4.94 8.96 4.44
C SER A 281 5.63 9.83 3.39
N LEU A 282 6.78 9.35 2.88
CA LEU A 282 7.55 10.01 1.82
C LEU A 282 7.70 9.09 0.61
N PHE A 283 7.37 9.61 -0.56
CA PHE A 283 7.64 8.98 -1.85
C PHE A 283 8.55 9.88 -2.67
N SER A 284 9.77 9.43 -2.97
CA SER A 284 10.81 10.22 -3.62
C SER A 284 11.45 9.46 -4.78
N ASN A 285 11.50 10.05 -5.97
CA ASN A 285 12.09 9.39 -7.14
C ASN A 285 11.50 8.00 -7.38
N THR A 286 10.17 7.93 -7.42
CA THR A 286 9.41 6.72 -7.73
C THR A 286 8.55 6.91 -8.98
N ASP A 287 8.03 5.81 -9.51
CA ASP A 287 7.00 5.82 -10.56
C ASP A 287 5.57 5.92 -9.99
N VAL A 288 4.55 5.81 -10.86
CA VAL A 288 3.12 5.90 -10.51
C VAL A 288 2.83 5.08 -9.25
N MET A 289 2.22 5.71 -8.25
CA MET A 289 2.05 5.09 -6.94
C MET A 289 0.94 4.05 -6.97
N PHE A 290 -0.29 4.43 -7.30
CA PHE A 290 -1.45 3.53 -7.22
C PHE A 290 -2.16 3.36 -8.55
N LYS A 291 -2.60 2.14 -8.87
CA LYS A 291 -3.56 1.86 -9.93
C LYS A 291 -4.70 0.97 -9.46
N GLY A 292 -5.91 1.24 -9.95
CA GLY A 292 -7.09 0.44 -9.65
C GLY A 292 -8.39 1.05 -10.17
N SER A 293 -9.51 0.63 -9.60
CA SER A 293 -10.82 1.23 -9.95
C SER A 293 -11.77 1.12 -8.76
N ARG A 294 -12.55 2.19 -8.55
CA ARG A 294 -13.54 2.31 -7.47
C ARG A 294 -12.93 2.17 -6.06
N ASN A 295 -11.68 2.58 -5.90
CA ASN A 295 -11.01 2.56 -4.61
C ASN A 295 -11.32 3.81 -3.80
N LYS A 296 -11.43 3.68 -2.48
CA LYS A 296 -11.37 4.81 -1.55
C LYS A 296 -9.91 5.00 -1.11
N CYS A 297 -9.35 6.18 -1.35
CA CYS A 297 -7.98 6.52 -0.98
C CYS A 297 -8.01 7.71 -0.01
N GLU A 298 -7.32 7.57 1.12
CA GLU A 298 -7.10 8.63 2.09
C GLU A 298 -5.59 8.87 2.23
N ILE A 299 -5.15 10.09 1.94
CA ILE A 299 -3.74 10.49 2.00
C ILE A 299 -3.61 11.67 2.95
N LEU A 300 -2.80 11.52 3.99
CA LEU A 300 -2.62 12.53 5.02
C LEU A 300 -1.13 12.79 5.26
N ASN A 301 -0.77 14.07 5.46
CA ASN A 301 0.58 14.47 5.90
C ASN A 301 1.72 13.82 5.09
N THR A 302 1.49 13.61 3.80
CA THR A 302 2.39 12.83 2.94
C THR A 302 3.14 13.77 2.00
N LYS A 303 4.34 13.37 1.59
CA LYS A 303 5.14 14.11 0.62
C LYS A 303 5.47 13.25 -0.60
N PHE A 304 5.28 13.84 -1.77
CA PHE A 304 5.63 13.28 -3.06
C PHE A 304 6.66 14.18 -3.73
N GLU A 305 7.84 13.65 -4.09
CA GLU A 305 8.88 14.47 -4.70
C GLU A 305 9.70 13.77 -5.78
N ASN A 306 10.24 14.56 -6.71
CA ASN A 306 11.21 14.12 -7.71
C ASN A 306 10.68 13.05 -8.69
N TYR A 307 9.40 13.15 -9.08
CA TYR A 307 8.81 12.23 -10.05
C TYR A 307 9.15 12.60 -11.48
N VAL A 308 9.42 11.60 -12.32
CA VAL A 308 9.58 11.76 -13.77
C VAL A 308 8.73 10.72 -14.48
N ILE A 309 7.48 11.06 -14.77
CA ILE A 309 6.51 10.14 -15.37
C ILE A 309 6.33 10.51 -16.83
N ASN A 310 6.95 9.71 -17.70
CA ASN A 310 6.93 9.90 -19.16
C ASN A 310 5.78 9.14 -19.85
N LYS A 311 4.82 8.62 -19.08
CA LYS A 311 3.66 7.87 -19.58
C LYS A 311 2.39 8.71 -19.41
N LEU A 312 1.41 8.55 -20.31
CA LEU A 312 0.08 9.19 -20.22
C LEU A 312 -0.79 8.57 -19.10
N LEU A 313 -0.20 8.32 -17.95
CA LEU A 313 -0.87 7.88 -16.74
C LEU A 313 -0.87 9.04 -15.73
N PRO A 314 -1.85 9.08 -14.82
CA PRO A 314 -1.81 9.97 -13.68
C PRO A 314 -0.49 9.85 -12.91
N GLY A 315 -0.02 10.97 -12.38
CA GLY A 315 1.26 11.05 -11.67
C GLY A 315 1.28 10.20 -10.40
N PHE A 316 0.17 10.20 -9.65
CA PHE A 316 0.14 9.61 -8.31
C PHE A 316 -0.90 8.50 -8.19
N ILE A 317 -2.17 8.77 -8.48
CA ILE A 317 -3.23 7.75 -8.32
C ILE A 317 -4.05 7.62 -9.60
N ASP A 318 -3.97 6.43 -10.17
CA ASP A 318 -4.76 5.95 -11.30
C ASP A 318 -5.95 5.10 -10.83
N THR A 319 -6.96 5.73 -10.22
CA THR A 319 -8.16 5.03 -9.72
C THR A 319 -9.45 5.47 -10.40
N ARG A 320 -9.74 4.90 -11.57
CA ARG A 320 -10.98 5.23 -12.29
C ARG A 320 -12.24 5.02 -11.43
N LEU A 321 -13.12 6.03 -11.37
CA LEU A 321 -14.33 6.06 -10.52
C LEU A 321 -14.04 5.88 -9.01
N GLY A 322 -12.84 6.21 -8.55
CA GLY A 322 -12.47 6.17 -7.14
C GLY A 322 -12.89 7.43 -6.37
N TYR A 323 -12.73 7.36 -5.05
CA TYR A 323 -12.84 8.48 -4.13
C TYR A 323 -11.46 8.73 -3.53
N VAL A 324 -10.92 9.93 -3.70
CA VAL A 324 -9.59 10.30 -3.21
C VAL A 324 -9.73 11.52 -2.31
N ASN A 325 -9.34 11.37 -1.04
CA ASN A 325 -9.22 12.50 -0.11
C ASN A 325 -7.74 12.71 0.22
N VAL A 326 -7.27 13.94 0.05
CA VAL A 326 -5.87 14.31 0.29
C VAL A 326 -5.83 15.51 1.23
N THR A 327 -5.11 15.38 2.33
CA THR A 327 -5.02 16.39 3.39
C THR A 327 -3.56 16.66 3.78
N ASN A 328 -3.20 17.93 3.98
CA ASN A 328 -1.88 18.36 4.46
C ASN A 328 -0.71 17.73 3.68
N THR A 329 -0.82 17.64 2.36
CA THR A 329 0.11 16.86 1.51
C THR A 329 0.85 17.78 0.56
N GLU A 330 2.12 17.46 0.29
CA GLU A 330 2.97 18.20 -0.63
C GLU A 330 3.32 17.37 -1.88
N PHE A 331 3.14 17.96 -3.06
CA PHE A 331 3.61 17.44 -4.34
C PHE A 331 4.70 18.37 -4.90
N SER A 332 5.90 17.85 -5.20
CA SER A 332 7.01 18.71 -5.57
C SER A 332 7.96 18.15 -6.62
N ASN A 333 8.65 19.06 -7.33
CA ASN A 333 9.79 18.76 -8.21
C ASN A 333 9.51 17.65 -9.23
N SER A 334 8.36 17.70 -9.89
CA SER A 334 7.84 16.58 -10.69
C SER A 334 7.63 16.96 -12.16
N LYS A 335 7.98 16.06 -13.07
CA LYS A 335 7.68 16.16 -14.51
C LYS A 335 6.71 15.06 -14.89
N LEU A 336 5.50 15.43 -15.30
CA LEU A 336 4.39 14.52 -15.56
C LEU A 336 3.94 14.62 -17.02
N MET A 337 3.64 13.49 -17.65
CA MET A 337 2.87 13.50 -18.91
C MET A 337 1.37 13.53 -18.66
N GLY A 338 0.89 13.00 -17.53
CA GLY A 338 -0.50 13.09 -17.06
C GLY A 338 -0.76 14.18 -16.02
N GLY A 339 -1.99 14.23 -15.50
CA GLY A 339 -2.37 15.02 -14.31
C GLY A 339 -1.90 14.37 -13.00
N LEU A 340 -2.29 14.90 -11.85
CA LEU A 340 -1.95 14.30 -10.55
C LEU A 340 -2.74 12.99 -10.28
N PHE A 341 -4.02 12.98 -10.64
CA PHE A 341 -4.98 11.91 -10.38
C PHE A 341 -5.76 11.58 -11.65
N HIS A 342 -6.33 10.38 -11.72
CA HIS A 342 -7.25 10.00 -12.80
C HIS A 342 -8.49 10.89 -12.80
N GLU A 343 -8.85 11.44 -13.96
CA GLU A 343 -9.84 12.51 -14.11
C GLU A 343 -11.27 12.09 -13.71
N GLU A 344 -11.63 10.81 -13.90
CA GLU A 344 -12.93 10.28 -13.48
C GLU A 344 -13.01 9.94 -11.97
N SER A 345 -12.01 10.29 -11.18
CA SER A 345 -12.05 10.12 -9.73
C SER A 345 -12.75 11.31 -9.07
N THR A 346 -13.50 11.08 -8.00
CA THR A 346 -13.89 12.19 -7.11
C THR A 346 -12.70 12.53 -6.22
N VAL A 347 -12.23 13.77 -6.27
CA VAL A 347 -11.04 14.22 -5.52
C VAL A 347 -11.40 15.37 -4.59
N TYR A 348 -10.95 15.27 -3.34
CA TYR A 348 -11.06 16.29 -2.31
C TYR A 348 -9.67 16.69 -1.84
N PHE A 349 -9.38 17.99 -1.86
CA PHE A 349 -8.11 18.55 -1.41
C PHE A 349 -8.31 19.45 -0.21
N GLN A 350 -7.49 19.24 0.82
CA GLN A 350 -7.43 20.11 2.00
C GLN A 350 -5.96 20.43 2.35
N ASN A 351 -5.60 21.71 2.38
CA ASN A 351 -4.25 22.18 2.74
C ASN A 351 -3.16 21.51 1.91
N ILE A 352 -3.21 21.69 0.58
CA ILE A 352 -2.28 21.06 -0.36
C ILE A 352 -1.25 22.06 -0.84
N THR A 353 0.01 21.63 -0.91
CA THR A 353 1.09 22.38 -1.56
C THR A 353 1.52 21.67 -2.83
N ILE A 354 1.59 22.40 -3.94
CA ILE A 354 2.09 21.93 -5.24
C ILE A 354 3.20 22.87 -5.68
N LYS A 355 4.43 22.37 -5.82
CA LYS A 355 5.59 23.22 -6.18
C LYS A 355 6.48 22.63 -7.25
N ASN A 356 6.94 23.46 -8.18
CA ASN A 356 7.91 23.05 -9.21
C ASN A 356 7.44 21.82 -10.01
N ILE A 357 6.19 21.82 -10.47
CA ILE A 357 5.64 20.73 -11.29
C ILE A 357 5.48 21.21 -12.73
N SER A 358 5.85 20.37 -13.68
CA SER A 358 5.48 20.54 -15.08
C SER A 358 4.63 19.38 -15.57
N THR A 359 3.57 19.65 -16.32
CA THR A 359 2.73 18.62 -16.94
C THR A 359 2.50 18.88 -18.43
N ASN A 360 2.41 17.83 -19.24
CA ASN A 360 1.94 17.89 -20.63
C ASN A 360 0.47 17.48 -20.80
N HIS A 361 -0.28 17.40 -19.71
CA HIS A 361 -1.68 17.00 -19.70
C HIS A 361 -2.63 18.19 -19.94
N LYS A 362 -3.92 17.88 -20.14
CA LYS A 362 -4.99 18.88 -20.23
C LYS A 362 -5.11 19.68 -18.93
N GLY A 363 -5.18 19.01 -17.79
CA GLY A 363 -5.18 19.66 -16.48
C GLY A 363 -4.15 19.02 -15.56
N LEU A 364 -3.44 19.83 -14.75
CA LEU A 364 -2.68 19.26 -13.63
C LEU A 364 -3.64 18.63 -12.61
N ILE A 365 -4.66 19.38 -12.23
CA ILE A 365 -5.84 18.90 -11.50
C ILE A 365 -6.98 18.84 -12.51
N TYR A 366 -7.36 17.64 -12.94
CA TYR A 366 -8.49 17.44 -13.86
C TYR A 366 -9.59 16.63 -13.15
N SER A 367 -10.80 17.18 -13.08
CA SER A 367 -12.01 16.45 -12.68
C SER A 367 -12.96 16.36 -13.87
N LEU A 368 -13.34 15.14 -14.23
CA LEU A 368 -14.30 14.81 -15.27
C LEU A 368 -15.47 14.05 -14.63
N TYR A 369 -16.70 14.50 -14.91
CA TYR A 369 -17.98 13.93 -14.41
C TYR A 369 -18.23 14.01 -12.89
N ASN A 370 -17.30 14.58 -12.11
CA ASN A 370 -17.35 14.55 -10.65
C ASN A 370 -17.30 15.96 -10.05
N ASN A 371 -17.80 16.08 -8.82
CA ASN A 371 -17.60 17.28 -8.03
C ASN A 371 -16.10 17.44 -7.74
N LEU A 372 -15.64 18.69 -7.68
CA LEU A 372 -14.28 19.03 -7.27
C LEU A 372 -14.34 20.03 -6.12
N GLU A 373 -13.70 19.69 -5.01
CA GLU A 373 -13.61 20.54 -3.83
C GLU A 373 -12.14 20.69 -3.41
N ILE A 374 -11.67 21.95 -3.39
CA ILE A 374 -10.31 22.31 -3.02
C ILE A 374 -10.39 23.40 -1.95
N ASN A 375 -9.78 23.14 -0.80
CA ASN A 375 -9.73 24.04 0.33
C ASN A 375 -8.28 24.23 0.81
N GLY A 376 -7.70 25.42 0.66
CA GLY A 376 -6.31 25.68 1.01
C GLY A 376 -5.35 25.06 0.00
N LEU A 377 -5.19 25.67 -1.18
CA LEU A 377 -4.22 25.23 -2.19
C LEU A 377 -3.12 26.28 -2.37
N GLU A 378 -1.87 25.85 -2.23
CA GLU A 378 -0.67 26.65 -2.51
C GLU A 378 0.04 26.07 -3.75
N ALA A 379 -0.14 26.68 -4.92
CA ALA A 379 0.46 26.25 -6.18
C ALA A 379 1.54 27.24 -6.65
N THR A 380 2.80 26.80 -6.71
CA THR A 380 3.94 27.67 -7.06
C THR A 380 4.83 27.05 -8.14
N ASN A 381 5.29 27.85 -9.10
CA ASN A 381 6.21 27.40 -10.17
C ASN A 381 5.63 26.21 -10.98
N ILE A 382 4.36 26.30 -11.38
CA ILE A 382 3.71 25.26 -12.17
C ILE A 382 3.77 25.59 -13.65
N THR A 383 4.09 24.61 -14.49
CA THR A 383 4.04 24.75 -15.95
C THR A 383 3.14 23.70 -16.60
N CYS A 384 2.12 24.13 -17.35
CA CYS A 384 1.23 23.25 -18.09
C CYS A 384 1.43 23.46 -19.61
N TYR A 385 2.02 22.45 -20.26
CA TYR A 385 2.40 22.47 -21.68
C TYR A 385 1.37 21.84 -22.62
N GLY A 386 0.29 21.25 -22.09
CA GLY A 386 -0.69 20.49 -22.88
C GLY A 386 -1.31 21.27 -24.04
N GLU A 387 -2.20 20.60 -24.78
CA GLU A 387 -2.82 21.16 -25.98
C GLU A 387 -3.39 22.58 -25.79
N SER A 388 -3.10 23.45 -26.76
CA SER A 388 -3.55 24.84 -26.76
C SER A 388 -5.06 24.91 -26.60
N GLY A 389 -5.51 25.61 -25.56
CA GLY A 389 -6.93 25.79 -25.26
C GLY A 389 -7.45 24.93 -24.12
N ASP A 390 -7.00 23.68 -23.96
CA ASP A 390 -7.42 22.81 -22.84
C ASP A 390 -6.40 22.75 -21.71
N SER A 391 -5.14 23.14 -21.93
CA SER A 391 -4.10 23.12 -20.90
C SER A 391 -4.37 24.09 -19.75
N SER A 392 -4.50 23.59 -18.52
CA SER A 392 -4.73 24.40 -17.32
C SER A 392 -4.11 23.81 -16.05
N LEU A 393 -4.03 24.64 -15.01
CA LEU A 393 -3.72 24.16 -13.66
C LEU A 393 -4.89 23.35 -13.10
N ILE A 394 -6.10 23.92 -13.18
CA ILE A 394 -7.36 23.28 -12.77
C ILE A 394 -8.28 23.19 -13.99
N LEU A 395 -8.68 21.97 -14.35
CA LEU A 395 -9.70 21.70 -15.36
C LEU A 395 -10.87 21.00 -14.69
N PHE A 396 -12.05 21.59 -14.78
CA PHE A 396 -13.29 21.03 -14.28
C PHE A 396 -14.26 20.85 -15.43
N ASP A 397 -14.66 19.61 -15.71
CA ASP A 397 -15.55 19.26 -16.80
C ASP A 397 -16.70 18.39 -16.28
N SER A 398 -17.88 18.99 -16.14
CA SER A 398 -19.08 18.28 -15.70
C SER A 398 -19.78 17.52 -16.82
N ASN A 399 -19.33 17.72 -18.06
CA ASN A 399 -19.96 17.24 -19.28
C ASN A 399 -21.47 17.54 -19.29
N TYR A 400 -22.35 16.53 -19.33
CA TYR A 400 -23.81 16.75 -19.40
C TYR A 400 -24.52 16.74 -18.04
N VAL A 401 -23.81 16.59 -16.92
CA VAL A 401 -24.43 16.43 -15.60
C VAL A 401 -24.18 17.66 -14.74
N GLN A 402 -25.17 18.09 -13.95
CA GLN A 402 -24.96 19.16 -12.98
C GLN A 402 -23.94 18.73 -11.91
N LYS A 403 -22.87 19.52 -11.73
CA LYS A 403 -21.81 19.27 -10.75
C LYS A 403 -21.38 20.55 -10.05
N ASN A 404 -20.72 20.35 -8.91
CA ASN A 404 -20.22 21.42 -8.06
C ASN A 404 -18.71 21.57 -8.22
N LEU A 405 -18.26 22.80 -8.46
CA LEU A 405 -16.87 23.21 -8.31
C LEU A 405 -16.77 24.15 -7.11
N LYS A 406 -15.99 23.77 -6.10
CA LYS A 406 -15.73 24.59 -4.92
C LYS A 406 -14.24 24.82 -4.76
N LEU A 407 -13.85 26.08 -4.82
CA LEU A 407 -12.48 26.55 -4.64
C LEU A 407 -12.46 27.52 -3.47
N ASN A 408 -11.76 27.19 -2.39
CA ASN A 408 -11.65 28.02 -1.21
C ASN A 408 -10.18 28.18 -0.82
N ASP A 409 -9.75 29.43 -0.58
CA ASP A 409 -8.40 29.75 -0.12
C ASP A 409 -7.32 29.20 -1.06
N ILE A 410 -7.31 29.73 -2.29
CA ILE A 410 -6.43 29.26 -3.37
C ILE A 410 -5.39 30.31 -3.67
N ASN A 411 -4.12 29.96 -3.54
CA ASN A 411 -2.96 30.79 -3.85
C ASN A 411 -2.18 30.20 -5.02
N ILE A 412 -2.12 30.91 -6.14
CA ILE A 412 -1.39 30.51 -7.35
C ILE A 412 -0.32 31.56 -7.65
N ASN A 413 0.94 31.15 -7.68
CA ASN A 413 2.07 32.06 -7.88
C ASN A 413 3.06 31.53 -8.92
N ASN A 414 3.55 32.41 -9.78
CA ASN A 414 4.65 32.13 -10.72
C ASN A 414 4.37 30.92 -11.64
N CYS A 415 3.17 30.85 -12.19
CA CYS A 415 2.71 29.72 -13.02
C CYS A 415 2.63 30.09 -14.50
N HIS A 416 2.82 29.09 -15.36
CA HIS A 416 2.75 29.21 -16.81
C HIS A 416 1.83 28.16 -17.42
N THR A 417 0.86 28.55 -18.25
CA THR A 417 -0.08 27.62 -18.88
C THR A 417 -0.33 27.94 -20.36
N ASN A 418 -0.42 26.91 -21.21
CA ASN A 418 -0.76 27.03 -22.64
C ASN A 418 -2.25 27.33 -22.90
N GLY A 419 -3.09 27.22 -21.88
CA GLY A 419 -4.47 27.68 -21.86
C GLY A 419 -4.78 28.44 -20.58
N PRO A 420 -6.04 28.46 -20.13
CA PRO A 420 -6.45 29.12 -18.89
C PRO A 420 -5.76 28.57 -17.64
N ILE A 421 -5.75 29.31 -16.52
CA ILE A 421 -5.28 28.74 -15.25
C ILE A 421 -6.35 27.85 -14.64
N ILE A 422 -7.58 28.35 -14.62
CA ILE A 422 -8.77 27.62 -14.20
C ILE A 422 -9.72 27.56 -15.40
N LYS A 423 -10.11 26.35 -15.80
CA LYS A 423 -11.05 26.13 -16.90
C LYS A 423 -12.25 25.32 -16.42
N ILE A 424 -13.44 25.80 -16.76
CA ILE A 424 -14.74 25.23 -16.39
C ILE A 424 -15.50 24.87 -17.68
N LYS A 425 -15.97 23.63 -17.78
CA LYS A 425 -16.70 23.08 -18.93
C LYS A 425 -17.92 22.26 -18.47
N GLY A 426 -18.85 22.04 -19.40
CA GLY A 426 -20.04 21.22 -19.23
C GLY A 426 -21.35 22.03 -19.22
N ASN A 427 -22.51 21.38 -19.21
CA ASN A 427 -23.80 22.04 -19.47
C ASN A 427 -24.31 22.86 -18.28
N SER A 428 -24.33 22.29 -17.07
CA SER A 428 -24.85 22.96 -15.87
C SER A 428 -23.87 22.84 -14.72
N ASN A 429 -23.46 23.95 -14.11
CA ASN A 429 -22.48 23.95 -13.02
C ASN A 429 -22.86 24.91 -11.90
N ASP A 430 -22.64 24.47 -10.66
CA ASP A 430 -22.64 25.34 -9.49
C ASP A 430 -21.19 25.63 -9.10
N VAL A 431 -20.78 26.89 -9.27
CA VAL A 431 -19.39 27.31 -9.10
C VAL A 431 -19.26 28.26 -7.92
N TYR A 432 -18.51 27.82 -6.91
CA TYR A 432 -18.18 28.59 -5.71
C TYR A 432 -16.68 28.85 -5.66
N ILE A 433 -16.28 30.12 -5.68
CA ILE A 433 -14.88 30.53 -5.57
C ILE A 433 -14.79 31.56 -4.44
N ASN A 434 -13.98 31.27 -3.43
CA ASN A 434 -13.78 32.12 -2.26
C ASN A 434 -12.28 32.29 -1.97
N LYS A 435 -11.81 33.54 -1.83
CA LYS A 435 -10.40 33.88 -1.55
C LYS A 435 -9.43 33.26 -2.57
N LEU A 436 -9.49 33.74 -3.81
CA LEU A 436 -8.58 33.33 -4.88
C LEU A 436 -7.52 34.41 -5.11
N ASN A 437 -6.25 34.06 -4.89
CA ASN A 437 -5.09 34.92 -5.17
C ASN A 437 -4.27 34.34 -6.33
N ILE A 438 -4.07 35.12 -7.39
CA ILE A 438 -3.27 34.74 -8.56
C ILE A 438 -2.22 35.82 -8.80
N THR A 439 -0.94 35.46 -8.72
CA THR A 439 0.19 36.39 -8.86
C THR A 439 1.25 35.85 -9.82
N ASN A 440 1.89 36.74 -10.58
CA ASN A 440 2.99 36.40 -11.49
C ASN A 440 2.68 35.26 -12.47
N VAL A 441 1.47 35.22 -13.00
CA VAL A 441 1.04 34.18 -13.92
C VAL A 441 1.15 34.63 -15.38
N LYS A 442 1.68 33.75 -16.23
CA LYS A 442 1.64 33.88 -17.69
C LYS A 442 0.75 32.79 -18.29
N SER A 443 -0.43 33.16 -18.76
CA SER A 443 -1.36 32.27 -19.45
C SER A 443 -1.53 32.74 -20.91
N TYR A 444 -1.64 31.79 -21.85
CA TYR A 444 -2.01 32.10 -23.24
C TYR A 444 -3.54 32.11 -23.45
N GLY A 445 -4.32 31.87 -22.40
CA GLY A 445 -5.76 32.09 -22.33
C GLY A 445 -6.13 33.09 -21.23
N PRO A 446 -7.43 33.27 -20.94
CA PRO A 446 -7.84 34.03 -19.75
C PRO A 446 -7.44 33.30 -18.46
N LEU A 447 -7.26 34.01 -17.34
CA LEU A 447 -6.92 33.35 -16.07
C LEU A 447 -8.03 32.38 -15.60
N LEU A 448 -9.28 32.77 -15.79
CA LEU A 448 -10.46 31.95 -15.56
C LEU A 448 -11.27 31.89 -16.85
N ASP A 449 -11.49 30.68 -17.37
CA ASP A 449 -12.29 30.41 -18.55
C ASP A 449 -13.51 29.57 -18.19
N ASN A 450 -14.68 30.00 -18.62
CA ASN A 450 -15.91 29.25 -18.42
C ASN A 450 -16.62 29.06 -19.76
N LEU A 451 -16.70 27.80 -20.17
CA LEU A 451 -17.35 27.36 -21.40
C LEU A 451 -18.64 26.59 -21.11
N SER A 452 -19.21 26.76 -19.93
CA SER A 452 -20.46 26.09 -19.56
C SER A 452 -21.70 26.84 -20.00
N ASP A 453 -22.71 26.09 -20.45
CA ASP A 453 -23.96 26.65 -20.99
C ASP A 453 -24.78 27.37 -19.91
N ASN A 454 -24.86 26.78 -18.71
CA ASN A 454 -25.61 27.28 -17.55
C ASN A 454 -24.73 27.24 -16.31
N VAL A 455 -24.49 28.38 -15.68
CA VAL A 455 -23.67 28.42 -14.45
C VAL A 455 -24.29 29.31 -13.38
N ASN A 456 -24.43 28.76 -12.17
CA ASN A 456 -24.72 29.52 -10.98
C ASN A 456 -23.41 29.89 -10.29
N TYR A 457 -23.05 31.17 -10.33
CA TYR A 457 -21.82 31.67 -9.72
C TYR A 457 -22.03 32.26 -8.34
N LYS A 458 -21.12 31.91 -7.42
CA LYS A 458 -20.90 32.65 -6.18
C LYS A 458 -19.39 32.89 -6.01
N LEU A 459 -18.98 34.12 -6.31
CA LEU A 459 -17.59 34.57 -6.23
C LEU A 459 -17.44 35.53 -5.03
N ILE A 460 -16.54 35.20 -4.12
CA ILE A 460 -16.18 36.02 -2.96
C ILE A 460 -14.66 36.23 -3.06
N ILE A 461 -14.26 37.36 -3.63
CA ILE A 461 -12.83 37.71 -3.80
C ILE A 461 -12.28 38.24 -2.49
#